data_AF-A0A849WUR2-F1
#
_entry.id   AF-A0A849WUR2-F1
#
_cell.length_a   1.000
_cell.length_b   1.000
_cell.length_c   1.000
_cell.angle_alpha   90.00
_cell.angle_beta   90.00
_cell.angle_gamma   90.00
#
_symmetry.space_group_name_H-M   'P 1'
#
loop_
_entity.id
_entity.type
_entity.pdbx_description
1 polymer ?
#
loop_
_entity_poly.entity_id
_entity_poly.type
_entity_poly.pdbx_seq_one_letter_code
_entity_poly.pdbx_strand_id
1 'polypeptide(L)'
;MRKKIHPVPLAARFRAFAVLLLLVLAAVTGILVPDLLDAIDAVGRNVYKLTLGLERDNAIDDYLLGVAYAGGILLSIVFWPAPRGDKAHLLALWIVRCFVTLVFMLIYERVYSIDAFAYFSESIFTLPRYEFHLRDNYSVLVNAAWWVNHHLLPFPSYHAQKVIFSLVGFLGSYLLYRGSARFLAREEPVVLYAMNLVPSLLFWSSILGKDPVTYFGVCLVLYAVMSILRGWSLGSVLALAAGLGISYVVRPWLVFILCVPLGMFYVMRVRSTVVKVLAVAALPFLLSMATQGMMDFLGLGSTEEVVSATHAVSRSWSRGGSGQDVPEFKTGLDMIAFAPKGLFTALFRPLPGEILNPFGLIAGLENLLLLLLFVRGFRVNGLKAVFSNTFAVTMLSFILAWGLIYGFVSYQNLGAAVRFKLQILPAMVALALYLNWEEDPHVRHNGPG
;
A
#
# COMPACT_ATOMS: atom_id res chain seq x y z
N MET A 1 -3.71 -44.33 22.40
CA MET A 1 -3.84 -43.19 23.33
C MET A 1 -3.21 -41.95 22.72
N ARG A 2 -4.00 -41.07 22.08
CA ARG A 2 -3.50 -39.78 21.59
C ARG A 2 -3.42 -38.83 22.80
N LYS A 3 -2.22 -38.40 23.16
CA LYS A 3 -2.02 -37.35 24.19
C LYS A 3 -2.86 -36.14 23.79
N LYS A 4 -3.85 -35.79 24.63
CA LYS A 4 -4.52 -34.49 24.59
C LYS A 4 -3.46 -33.43 24.90
N ILE A 5 -2.85 -32.89 23.84
CA ILE A 5 -2.07 -31.66 23.96
C ILE A 5 -3.10 -30.58 24.26
N HIS A 6 -3.15 -30.12 25.50
CA HIS A 6 -3.97 -28.97 25.86
C HIS A 6 -3.53 -27.81 24.97
N PRO A 7 -4.44 -27.19 24.19
CA PRO A 7 -4.09 -26.00 23.44
C PRO A 7 -3.69 -24.92 24.45
N VAL A 8 -2.41 -24.58 24.49
CA VAL A 8 -1.95 -23.36 25.16
C VAL A 8 -2.81 -22.23 24.60
N PRO A 9 -3.48 -21.43 25.44
CA PRO A 9 -4.37 -20.38 24.96
C PRO A 9 -3.64 -19.53 23.93
N LEU A 10 -4.26 -19.31 22.77
CA LEU A 10 -3.69 -18.57 21.66
C LEU A 10 -3.07 -17.23 22.13
N ALA A 11 -3.70 -16.59 23.12
CA ALA A 11 -3.25 -15.38 23.80
C ALA A 11 -1.86 -15.49 24.48
N ALA A 12 -1.50 -16.63 25.07
CA ALA A 12 -0.19 -16.83 25.72
C ALA A 12 0.94 -16.98 24.69
N ARG A 13 0.67 -17.66 23.57
CA ARG A 13 1.61 -17.75 22.43
C ARG A 13 1.85 -16.36 21.82
N PHE A 14 0.81 -15.53 21.75
CA PHE A 14 0.94 -14.17 21.25
C PHE A 14 1.70 -13.22 22.17
N ARG A 15 1.48 -13.29 23.49
CA ARG A 15 2.27 -12.49 24.44
C ARG A 15 3.76 -12.84 24.34
N ALA A 16 4.09 -14.13 24.26
CA ALA A 16 5.47 -14.57 24.07
C ALA A 16 6.06 -14.08 22.74
N PHE A 17 5.29 -14.14 21.64
CA PHE A 17 5.73 -13.63 20.33
C PHE A 17 5.94 -12.12 20.34
N ALA A 18 5.02 -11.34 20.91
CA ALA A 18 5.15 -9.88 21.01
C ALA A 18 6.36 -9.48 21.87
N VAL A 19 6.58 -10.14 23.02
CA VAL A 19 7.76 -9.90 23.86
C VAL A 19 9.05 -10.26 23.12
N LEU A 20 9.10 -11.41 22.45
CA LEU A 20 10.25 -11.82 21.65
C LEU A 20 10.53 -10.82 20.53
N LEU A 21 9.50 -10.37 19.82
CA LEU A 21 9.63 -9.38 18.76
C LEU A 21 10.18 -8.05 19.29
N LEU A 22 9.69 -7.58 20.43
CA LEU A 22 10.19 -6.37 21.08
C LEU A 22 11.67 -6.51 21.50
N LEU A 23 12.06 -7.66 22.04
CA LEU A 23 13.44 -7.94 22.40
C LEU A 23 14.35 -7.96 21.16
N VAL A 24 13.89 -8.57 20.07
CA VAL A 24 14.63 -8.59 18.80
C VAL A 24 14.77 -7.17 18.24
N LEU A 25 13.69 -6.39 18.21
CA LEU A 25 13.74 -5.01 17.75
C LEU A 25 14.69 -4.17 18.60
N ALA A 26 14.63 -4.30 19.93
CA ALA A 26 15.54 -3.59 20.83
C ALA A 26 17.01 -4.00 20.62
N ALA A 27 17.28 -5.30 20.46
CA ALA A 27 18.63 -5.80 20.20
C ALA A 27 19.17 -5.32 18.85
N VAL A 28 18.35 -5.37 17.80
CA VAL A 28 18.71 -4.86 16.46
C VAL A 28 18.97 -3.36 16.51
N THR A 29 18.10 -2.58 17.15
CA THR A 29 18.34 -1.14 17.34
C THR A 29 19.65 -0.88 18.09
N GLY A 30 19.92 -1.65 19.14
CA GLY A 30 21.17 -1.56 19.92
C GLY A 30 22.43 -1.82 19.08
N ILE A 31 22.38 -2.80 18.17
CA ILE A 31 23.47 -3.10 17.24
C ILE A 31 23.64 -1.98 16.20
N LEU A 32 22.53 -1.41 15.73
CA LEU A 32 22.49 -0.39 14.68
C LEU A 32 22.71 1.04 15.20
N VAL A 33 22.94 1.29 16.49
CA VAL A 33 23.04 2.67 17.03
C VAL A 33 24.08 3.52 16.28
N PRO A 34 25.32 3.05 16.00
CA PRO A 34 26.29 3.86 15.26
C PRO A 34 25.81 4.17 13.84
N ASP A 35 25.30 3.16 13.12
CA ASP A 35 24.76 3.32 11.77
C ASP A 35 23.53 4.24 11.73
N LEU A 36 22.72 4.21 12.80
CA LEU A 36 21.54 5.04 12.97
C LEU A 36 21.95 6.50 13.18
N LEU A 37 22.91 6.79 14.05
CA LEU A 37 23.42 8.16 14.24
C LEU A 37 24.02 8.71 12.94
N ASP A 38 24.80 7.91 12.23
CA ASP A 38 25.34 8.28 10.90
C ASP A 38 24.23 8.52 9.88
N ALA A 39 23.15 7.73 9.91
CA ALA A 39 22.00 7.89 9.04
C ALA A 39 21.16 9.13 9.39
N ILE A 40 20.96 9.43 10.68
CA ILE A 40 20.34 10.68 11.15
C ILE A 40 21.14 11.87 10.64
N ASP A 41 22.47 11.84 10.79
CA ASP A 41 23.35 12.90 10.30
C ASP A 41 23.31 13.01 8.76
N ALA A 42 23.30 11.90 8.03
CA ALA A 42 23.26 11.89 6.58
C ALA A 42 21.93 12.40 6.00
N VAL A 43 20.81 11.90 6.52
CA VAL A 43 19.47 12.38 6.14
C VAL A 43 19.28 13.82 6.60
N GLY A 44 19.78 14.16 7.79
CA GLY A 44 19.83 15.51 8.31
C GLY A 44 20.53 16.48 7.35
N ARG A 45 21.68 16.09 6.76
CA ARG A 45 22.33 16.89 5.70
C ARG A 45 21.47 17.00 4.45
N ASN A 46 20.86 15.91 3.99
CA ASN A 46 20.04 15.94 2.78
C ASN A 46 18.77 16.78 2.92
N VAL A 47 18.19 16.81 4.12
CA VAL A 47 16.99 17.57 4.44
C VAL A 47 17.35 19.00 4.85
N TYR A 48 18.13 19.19 5.91
CA TYR A 48 18.33 20.51 6.54
C TYR A 48 19.38 21.38 5.85
N LYS A 49 20.45 20.79 5.27
CA LYS A 49 21.47 21.59 4.57
C LYS A 49 20.94 22.17 3.26
N LEU A 50 20.13 21.40 2.54
CA LEU A 50 19.51 21.82 1.29
C LEU A 50 18.33 22.78 1.52
N THR A 51 17.56 22.57 2.59
CA THR A 51 16.32 23.32 2.83
C THR A 51 16.57 24.59 3.65
N LEU A 52 17.31 24.53 4.76
CA LEU A 52 17.36 25.64 5.74
C LEU A 52 18.74 26.28 5.92
N GLY A 53 19.80 25.71 5.33
CA GLY A 53 21.17 26.19 5.54
C GLY A 53 21.67 26.04 6.99
N LEU A 54 20.99 25.22 7.81
CA LEU A 54 21.30 25.03 9.23
C LEU A 54 22.22 23.81 9.42
N GLU A 55 23.27 23.95 10.24
CA GLU A 55 24.21 22.87 10.58
C GLU A 55 23.79 22.10 11.84
N ARG A 56 24.01 20.77 11.78
CA ARG A 56 24.10 19.72 12.82
C ARG A 56 23.12 19.68 14.01
N ASP A 57 22.79 20.79 14.65
CA ASP A 57 22.02 20.79 15.91
C ASP A 57 20.54 20.47 15.71
N ASN A 58 19.96 20.79 14.54
CA ASN A 58 18.53 20.55 14.28
C ASN A 58 18.17 19.10 13.89
N ALA A 59 19.12 18.29 13.43
CA ALA A 59 18.82 16.95 12.90
C ALA A 59 18.47 15.96 14.02
N ILE A 60 19.13 16.06 15.17
CA ILE A 60 18.84 15.24 16.36
C ILE A 60 17.49 15.65 16.96
N ASP A 61 17.25 16.95 17.13
CA ASP A 61 15.99 17.45 17.67
C ASP A 61 14.78 17.08 16.79
N ASP A 62 14.93 17.14 15.47
CA ASP A 62 13.96 16.64 14.52
C ASP A 62 13.66 15.14 14.71
N TYR A 63 14.71 14.32 14.81
CA TYR A 63 14.55 12.88 15.05
C TYR A 63 13.86 12.59 16.39
N LEU A 64 14.27 13.28 17.46
CA LEU A 64 13.69 13.15 18.80
C LEU A 64 12.21 13.55 18.81
N LEU A 65 11.82 14.58 18.05
CA LEU A 65 10.41 14.92 17.88
C LEU A 65 9.65 13.79 17.19
N GLY A 66 10.22 13.17 16.15
CA GLY A 66 9.66 11.97 15.54
C GLY A 66 9.43 10.83 16.53
N VAL A 67 10.42 10.55 17.39
CA VAL A 67 10.30 9.56 18.48
C VAL A 67 9.21 9.93 19.48
N ALA A 68 9.10 11.21 19.85
CA ALA A 68 8.06 11.70 20.76
C ALA A 68 6.64 11.49 20.17
N TYR A 69 6.42 11.81 18.90
CA TYR A 69 5.13 11.55 18.22
C TYR A 69 4.83 10.04 18.14
N ALA A 70 5.84 9.22 17.84
CA ALA A 70 5.70 7.77 17.81
C ALA A 70 5.26 7.22 19.18
N GLY A 71 5.88 7.68 20.27
CA GLY A 71 5.52 7.35 21.64
C GLY A 71 4.14 7.88 22.05
N GLY A 72 3.81 9.12 21.70
CA GLY A 72 2.50 9.72 21.97
C GLY A 72 1.36 8.95 21.30
N ILE A 73 1.54 8.58 20.02
CA ILE A 73 0.57 7.74 19.30
C ILE A 73 0.45 6.36 19.96
N LEU A 74 1.57 5.72 20.34
CA LEU A 74 1.57 4.43 21.03
C LEU A 74 0.72 4.48 22.31
N LEU A 75 0.92 5.50 23.14
CA LEU A 75 0.14 5.71 24.37
C LEU A 75 -1.34 5.96 24.05
N SER A 76 -1.63 6.70 22.98
CA SER A 76 -3.00 7.02 22.57
C SER A 76 -3.81 5.79 22.16
N ILE A 77 -3.18 4.71 21.63
CA ILE A 77 -3.88 3.49 21.17
C ILE A 77 -4.73 2.87 22.27
N VAL A 78 -4.32 3.00 23.53
CA VAL A 78 -5.08 2.50 24.69
C VAL A 78 -6.45 3.18 24.79
N PHE A 79 -6.59 4.41 24.31
CA PHE A 79 -7.82 5.21 24.34
C PHE A 79 -8.61 5.17 23.03
N TRP A 80 -8.09 4.54 21.98
CA TRP A 80 -8.79 4.47 20.70
C TRP A 80 -10.12 3.72 20.82
N PRO A 81 -11.12 4.05 19.98
CA PRO A 81 -12.40 3.36 19.90
C PRO A 81 -12.27 2.00 19.17
N ALA A 82 -11.27 1.21 19.54
CA ALA A 82 -11.01 -0.14 19.03
C ALA A 82 -11.50 -1.20 20.05
N PRO A 83 -11.97 -2.38 19.59
CA PRO A 83 -12.28 -3.49 20.47
C PRO A 83 -11.11 -3.83 21.39
N ARG A 84 -11.40 -4.23 22.63
CA ARG A 84 -10.36 -4.54 23.62
C ARG A 84 -9.39 -5.63 23.16
N GLY A 85 -9.87 -6.61 22.39
CA GLY A 85 -9.05 -7.68 21.80
C GLY A 85 -8.00 -7.17 20.81
N ASP A 86 -8.32 -6.11 20.06
CA ASP A 86 -7.43 -5.57 19.03
C ASP A 86 -6.30 -4.70 19.62
N LYS A 87 -6.50 -4.09 20.80
CA LYS A 87 -5.57 -3.10 21.36
C LYS A 87 -4.15 -3.63 21.54
N ALA A 88 -3.99 -4.86 22.03
CA ALA A 88 -2.66 -5.47 22.19
C ALA A 88 -1.96 -5.70 20.84
N HIS A 89 -2.71 -6.11 19.82
CA HIS A 89 -2.20 -6.27 18.46
C HIS A 89 -1.79 -4.93 17.85
N LEU A 90 -2.62 -3.89 18.03
CA LEU A 90 -2.35 -2.55 17.54
C LEU A 90 -1.09 -1.94 18.17
N LEU A 91 -0.93 -2.07 19.49
CA LEU A 91 0.28 -1.62 20.19
C LEU A 91 1.54 -2.30 19.63
N ALA A 92 1.52 -3.63 19.51
CA ALA A 92 2.66 -4.38 19.00
C ALA A 92 3.00 -4.00 17.54
N LEU A 93 1.98 -3.90 16.68
CA LEU A 93 2.17 -3.53 15.28
C LEU A 93 2.64 -2.08 15.11
N TRP A 94 2.17 -1.16 15.95
CA TRP A 94 2.64 0.21 15.94
C TRP A 94 4.13 0.29 16.31
N ILE A 95 4.60 -0.48 17.29
CA ILE A 95 6.04 -0.51 17.65
C ILE A 95 6.88 -1.02 16.47
N VAL A 96 6.45 -2.10 15.81
CA VAL A 96 7.13 -2.61 14.59
C VAL A 96 7.16 -1.55 13.50
N ARG A 97 6.04 -0.84 13.32
CA ARG A 97 5.93 0.24 12.33
C ARG A 97 6.83 1.41 12.68
N CYS A 98 6.89 1.85 13.93
CA CYS A 98 7.83 2.88 14.39
C CYS A 98 9.27 2.49 14.11
N PHE A 99 9.65 1.23 14.36
CA PHE A 99 10.98 0.73 14.00
C PHE A 99 11.24 0.84 12.49
N VAL A 100 10.30 0.43 11.64
CA VAL A 100 10.47 0.59 10.19
C VAL A 100 10.55 2.07 9.79
N THR A 101 9.67 2.92 10.30
CA THR A 101 9.59 4.35 9.99
C THR A 101 10.84 5.13 10.42
N LEU A 102 11.36 4.88 11.62
CA LEU A 102 12.41 5.68 12.27
C LEU A 102 13.80 5.03 12.21
N VAL A 103 13.91 3.75 11.86
CA VAL A 103 15.20 3.06 11.75
C VAL A 103 15.43 2.58 10.32
N PHE A 104 14.61 1.64 9.84
CA PHE A 104 14.87 0.98 8.56
C PHE A 104 14.71 1.92 7.35
N MET A 105 13.67 2.77 7.38
CA MET A 105 13.43 3.77 6.34
C MET A 105 14.55 4.83 6.33
N LEU A 106 15.13 5.14 7.49
CA LEU A 106 16.24 6.08 7.59
C LEU A 106 17.49 5.57 6.87
N ILE A 107 17.80 4.28 7.04
CA ILE A 107 18.89 3.60 6.33
C ILE A 107 18.64 3.64 4.81
N TYR A 108 17.40 3.46 4.38
CA TYR A 108 17.04 3.57 2.96
C TYR A 108 17.20 5.00 2.43
N GLU A 109 16.70 6.00 3.17
CA GLU A 109 16.78 7.43 2.85
C GLU A 109 18.21 7.98 2.79
N ARG A 110 19.15 7.33 3.49
CA ARG A 110 20.59 7.62 3.38
C ARG A 110 21.17 7.26 2.01
N VAL A 111 20.66 6.20 1.38
CA VAL A 111 21.20 5.64 0.13
C VAL A 111 20.42 6.14 -1.09
N TYR A 112 19.11 6.31 -0.95
CA TYR A 112 18.21 6.64 -2.04
C TYR A 112 17.55 8.00 -1.83
N SER A 113 17.60 8.85 -2.86
CA SER A 113 16.82 10.08 -2.90
C SER A 113 15.35 9.75 -3.16
N ILE A 114 14.46 10.27 -2.32
CA ILE A 114 13.01 10.07 -2.44
C ILE A 114 12.28 11.41 -2.48
N ASP A 115 11.08 11.40 -3.07
CA ASP A 115 10.19 12.57 -3.20
C ASP A 115 9.74 13.14 -1.84
N ALA A 116 9.85 12.36 -0.76
CA ALA A 116 9.58 12.81 0.61
C ALA A 116 10.37 14.06 1.02
N PHE A 117 11.64 14.18 0.59
CA PHE A 117 12.47 15.35 0.91
C PHE A 117 11.93 16.61 0.27
N ALA A 118 11.46 16.51 -0.98
CA ALA A 118 10.89 17.64 -1.70
C ALA A 118 9.55 18.07 -1.08
N TYR A 119 8.67 17.10 -0.74
CA TYR A 119 7.42 17.38 -0.01
C TYR A 119 7.68 18.15 1.29
N PHE A 120 8.64 17.70 2.09
CA PHE A 120 8.98 18.38 3.33
C PHE A 120 9.59 19.75 3.09
N SER A 121 10.61 19.85 2.23
CA SER A 121 11.33 21.08 1.94
C SER A 121 10.40 22.18 1.46
N GLU A 122 9.54 21.88 0.48
CA GLU A 122 8.60 22.86 -0.06
C GLU A 122 7.51 23.24 0.95
N SER A 123 7.13 22.33 1.84
CA SER A 123 6.13 22.60 2.89
C SER A 123 6.59 23.56 3.98
N ILE A 124 7.89 23.90 4.02
CA ILE A 124 8.43 24.89 4.96
C ILE A 124 8.31 26.31 4.39
N PHE A 125 8.60 26.47 3.09
CA PHE A 125 8.75 27.81 2.49
C PHE A 125 7.58 28.24 1.63
N THR A 126 6.82 27.30 1.09
CA THR A 126 5.78 27.60 0.10
C THR A 126 4.46 27.75 0.83
N LEU A 127 3.87 28.96 0.79
CA LEU A 127 2.48 29.14 1.21
C LEU A 127 1.58 28.17 0.41
N PRO A 128 0.48 27.67 1.00
CA PRO A 128 -0.37 26.71 0.32
C PRO A 128 -0.79 27.24 -1.04
N ARG A 129 -0.50 26.48 -2.09
CA ARG A 129 -1.03 26.80 -3.41
C ARG A 129 -2.49 26.40 -3.39
N TYR A 130 -3.37 27.37 -3.17
CA TYR A 130 -4.82 27.18 -3.19
C TYR A 130 -5.39 27.04 -4.62
N GLU A 131 -4.55 27.27 -5.64
CA GLU A 131 -4.87 26.87 -7.00
C GLU A 131 -4.86 25.34 -7.06
N PHE A 132 -6.03 24.75 -6.79
CA PHE A 132 -6.32 23.34 -7.03
C PHE A 132 -6.29 23.08 -8.54
N HIS A 133 -5.09 22.99 -9.11
CA HIS A 133 -4.93 22.39 -10.42
C HIS A 133 -5.17 20.90 -10.25
N LEU A 134 -6.30 20.41 -10.79
CA LEU A 134 -6.70 18.99 -10.77
C LEU A 134 -5.64 18.03 -11.37
N ARG A 135 -4.57 18.57 -11.97
CA ARG A 135 -3.41 17.85 -12.51
C ARG A 135 -2.19 17.83 -11.59
N ASP A 136 -2.13 18.66 -10.55
CA ASP A 136 -0.95 18.80 -9.67
C ASP A 136 -1.10 18.03 -8.36
N ASN A 137 -0.98 16.70 -8.46
CA ASN A 137 -0.98 15.79 -7.31
C ASN A 137 0.18 16.03 -6.35
N TYR A 138 1.24 16.69 -6.79
CA TYR A 138 2.42 17.00 -5.98
C TYR A 138 2.09 18.13 -4.99
N SER A 139 1.45 19.21 -5.47
CA SER A 139 1.02 20.34 -4.64
C SER A 139 0.04 19.94 -3.52
N VAL A 140 -0.84 18.97 -3.74
CA VAL A 140 -1.74 18.44 -2.70
C VAL A 140 -0.94 17.92 -1.50
N LEU A 141 0.12 17.15 -1.75
CA LEU A 141 0.93 16.56 -0.69
C LEU A 141 1.82 17.59 -0.02
N VAL A 142 2.33 18.57 -0.76
CA VAL A 142 3.03 19.74 -0.19
C VAL A 142 2.08 20.51 0.74
N ASN A 143 0.84 20.76 0.33
CA ASN A 143 -0.16 21.44 1.15
C ASN A 143 -0.51 20.63 2.42
N ALA A 144 -0.65 19.31 2.30
CA ALA A 144 -0.89 18.44 3.46
C ALA A 144 0.30 18.46 4.44
N ALA A 145 1.53 18.36 3.94
CA ALA A 145 2.74 18.49 4.75
C ALA A 145 2.85 19.88 5.39
N TRP A 146 2.49 20.93 4.65
CA TRP A 146 2.49 22.30 5.14
C TRP A 146 1.53 22.44 6.32
N TRP A 147 0.31 21.92 6.19
CA TRP A 147 -0.69 21.96 7.25
C TRP A 147 -0.20 21.24 8.51
N VAL A 148 0.44 20.08 8.36
CA VAL A 148 1.03 19.34 9.49
C VAL A 148 2.13 20.18 10.17
N ASN A 149 3.06 20.77 9.41
CA ASN A 149 4.12 21.62 9.96
C ASN A 149 3.61 22.80 10.77
N HIS A 150 2.54 23.47 10.29
CA HIS A 150 2.10 24.73 10.87
C HIS A 150 1.02 24.59 11.94
N HIS A 151 0.33 23.44 12.02
CA HIS A 151 -0.79 23.23 12.94
C HIS A 151 -0.62 22.06 13.90
N LEU A 152 0.13 21.02 13.52
CA LEU A 152 0.30 19.85 14.37
C LEU A 152 1.66 19.81 15.07
N LEU A 153 2.68 20.49 14.54
CA LEU A 153 4.05 20.40 15.03
C LEU A 153 4.47 21.70 15.71
N PRO A 154 5.28 21.64 16.80
CA PRO A 154 5.84 22.83 17.43
C PRO A 154 6.88 23.55 16.55
N PHE A 155 7.55 22.81 15.67
CA PHE A 155 8.47 23.29 14.65
C PHE A 155 8.51 22.32 13.47
N PRO A 156 8.97 22.75 12.27
CA PRO A 156 9.04 21.86 11.11
C PRO A 156 9.94 20.65 11.35
N SER A 157 9.36 19.45 11.22
CA SER A 157 10.05 18.20 11.49
C SER A 157 9.73 17.13 10.46
N TYR A 158 10.77 16.65 9.77
CA TYR A 158 10.66 15.61 8.76
C TYR A 158 10.26 14.28 9.41
N HIS A 159 10.89 13.93 10.54
CA HIS A 159 10.64 12.66 11.20
C HIS A 159 9.25 12.60 11.85
N ALA A 160 8.77 13.68 12.47
CA ALA A 160 7.42 13.74 13.02
C ALA A 160 6.37 13.65 11.91
N GLN A 161 6.55 14.36 10.79
CA GLN A 161 5.67 14.21 9.62
C GLN A 161 5.66 12.77 9.10
N LYS A 162 6.83 12.14 8.95
CA LYS A 162 6.94 10.75 8.50
C LYS A 162 6.16 9.79 9.42
N VAL A 163 6.22 9.99 10.74
CA VAL A 163 5.42 9.22 11.72
C VAL A 163 3.91 9.46 11.56
N ILE A 164 3.48 10.72 11.37
CA ILE A 164 2.05 11.06 11.15
C ILE A 164 1.52 10.42 9.85
N PHE A 165 2.29 10.47 8.76
CA PHE A 165 1.90 9.80 7.51
C PHE A 165 1.92 8.27 7.65
N SER A 166 2.85 7.71 8.40
CA SER A 166 2.88 6.28 8.74
C SER A 166 1.64 5.85 9.55
N LEU A 167 1.11 6.72 10.42
CA LEU A 167 -0.17 6.52 11.11
C LEU A 167 -1.34 6.43 10.12
N VAL A 168 -1.38 7.25 9.07
CA VAL A 168 -2.42 7.18 8.03
C VAL A 168 -2.40 5.79 7.35
N GLY A 169 -1.21 5.30 7.00
CA GLY A 169 -1.06 3.94 6.47
C GLY A 169 -1.52 2.85 7.45
N PHE A 170 -1.16 2.99 8.74
CA PHE A 170 -1.52 2.05 9.80
C PHE A 170 -3.03 1.96 10.03
N LEU A 171 -3.71 3.11 10.06
CA LEU A 171 -5.16 3.19 10.16
C LEU A 171 -5.84 2.52 8.96
N GLY A 172 -5.26 2.63 7.77
CA GLY A 172 -5.74 1.95 6.56
C GLY A 172 -5.76 0.43 6.73
N SER A 173 -4.61 -0.14 7.12
CA SER A 173 -4.50 -1.58 7.38
C SER A 173 -5.47 -2.06 8.47
N TYR A 174 -5.64 -1.27 9.55
CA TYR A 174 -6.58 -1.63 10.62
C TYR A 174 -8.04 -1.58 10.17
N LEU A 175 -8.47 -0.53 9.46
CA LEU A 175 -9.83 -0.45 8.94
C LEU A 175 -10.11 -1.58 7.96
N LEU A 176 -9.17 -1.91 7.06
CA LEU A 176 -9.29 -3.06 6.19
C LEU A 176 -9.47 -4.37 6.97
N TYR A 177 -8.70 -4.58 8.04
CA TYR A 177 -8.91 -5.71 8.95
C TYR A 177 -10.32 -5.72 9.55
N ARG A 178 -10.84 -4.58 10.03
CA ARG A 178 -12.22 -4.51 10.54
C ARG A 178 -13.26 -4.86 9.46
N GLY A 179 -13.00 -4.48 8.21
CA GLY A 179 -13.82 -4.85 7.05
C GLY A 179 -13.78 -6.36 6.80
N SER A 180 -12.59 -6.96 6.88
CA SER A 180 -12.41 -8.41 6.76
C SER A 180 -13.12 -9.16 7.89
N ALA A 181 -13.06 -8.67 9.13
CA ALA A 181 -13.73 -9.29 10.26
C ALA A 181 -15.26 -9.27 10.10
N ARG A 182 -15.80 -8.15 9.59
CA ARG A 182 -17.21 -8.05 9.21
C ARG A 182 -17.57 -9.02 8.08
N PHE A 183 -16.74 -9.10 7.04
CA PHE A 183 -16.94 -10.00 5.92
C PHE A 183 -16.91 -11.48 6.33
N LEU A 184 -15.95 -11.87 7.17
CA LEU A 184 -15.81 -13.23 7.69
C LEU A 184 -16.80 -13.55 8.82
N ALA A 185 -17.45 -12.54 9.40
CA ALA A 185 -18.27 -12.62 10.62
C ALA A 185 -17.51 -13.17 11.84
N ARG A 186 -16.19 -12.99 11.87
CA ARG A 186 -15.30 -13.38 12.97
C ARG A 186 -14.03 -12.55 12.94
N GLU A 187 -13.38 -12.40 14.08
CA GLU A 187 -12.09 -11.73 14.19
C GLU A 187 -10.97 -12.74 13.87
N GLU A 188 -10.14 -12.41 12.89
CA GLU A 188 -8.99 -13.23 12.47
C GLU A 188 -7.72 -12.39 12.53
N PRO A 189 -6.99 -12.40 13.66
CA PRO A 189 -5.80 -11.56 13.85
C PRO A 189 -4.73 -11.76 12.78
N VAL A 190 -4.68 -12.95 12.16
CA VAL A 190 -3.78 -13.24 11.04
C VAL A 190 -3.95 -12.24 9.90
N VAL A 191 -5.18 -11.80 9.61
CA VAL A 191 -5.44 -10.79 8.58
C VAL A 191 -4.85 -9.43 9.00
N LEU A 192 -5.03 -9.02 10.26
CA LEU A 192 -4.45 -7.78 10.79
C LEU A 192 -2.92 -7.78 10.67
N TYR A 193 -2.28 -8.91 11.02
CA TYR A 193 -0.84 -9.08 10.90
C TYR A 193 -0.40 -9.08 9.43
N ALA A 194 -1.07 -9.79 8.53
CA ALA A 194 -0.71 -9.81 7.11
C ALA A 194 -0.81 -8.42 6.48
N MET A 195 -1.84 -7.64 6.80
CA MET A 195 -2.01 -6.27 6.27
C MET A 195 -0.98 -5.28 6.79
N ASN A 196 -0.27 -5.60 7.88
CA ASN A 196 0.72 -4.71 8.50
C ASN A 196 2.16 -5.20 8.41
N LEU A 197 2.41 -6.49 8.21
CA LEU A 197 3.76 -7.08 8.29
C LEU A 197 4.29 -7.58 6.95
N VAL A 198 3.50 -7.59 5.88
CA VAL A 198 4.04 -7.80 4.52
C VAL A 198 5.05 -6.68 4.24
N PRO A 199 6.31 -6.99 3.91
CA PRO A 199 7.39 -6.00 3.84
C PRO A 199 7.06 -4.74 3.05
N SER A 200 6.55 -4.86 1.83
CA SER A 200 6.22 -3.71 0.98
C SER A 200 5.04 -2.90 1.53
N LEU A 201 4.05 -3.56 2.16
CA LEU A 201 2.95 -2.87 2.83
C LEU A 201 3.48 -2.03 3.98
N LEU A 202 4.28 -2.63 4.85
CA LEU A 202 4.84 -1.97 6.04
C LEU A 202 5.77 -0.83 5.64
N PHE A 203 6.63 -1.06 4.66
CA PHE A 203 7.67 -0.11 4.26
C PHE A 203 7.08 1.11 3.53
N TRP A 204 6.39 0.91 2.41
CA TRP A 204 5.92 2.01 1.57
C TRP A 204 4.70 2.76 2.13
N SER A 205 3.95 2.17 3.07
CA SER A 205 2.91 2.89 3.82
C SER A 205 3.44 3.62 5.06
N SER A 206 4.76 3.65 5.27
CA SER A 206 5.42 4.29 6.42
C SER A 206 6.29 5.50 6.06
N ILE A 207 6.23 5.96 4.81
CA ILE A 207 7.02 7.10 4.31
C ILE A 207 6.25 8.40 4.45
N LEU A 208 6.94 9.55 4.38
CA LEU A 208 6.27 10.83 4.12
C LEU A 208 5.91 10.93 2.63
N GLY A 209 4.63 11.11 2.31
CA GLY A 209 4.19 11.42 0.95
C GLY A 209 2.87 10.78 0.54
N LYS A 210 2.67 10.65 -0.77
CA LYS A 210 1.43 10.18 -1.40
C LYS A 210 1.09 8.72 -1.11
N ASP A 211 2.07 7.87 -0.85
CA ASP A 211 1.87 6.41 -0.79
C ASP A 211 1.02 5.96 0.42
N PRO A 212 1.28 6.38 1.68
CA PRO A 212 0.39 6.07 2.79
C PRO A 212 -1.03 6.61 2.62
N VAL A 213 -1.18 7.81 2.04
CA VAL A 213 -2.49 8.44 1.81
C VAL A 213 -3.28 7.69 0.74
N THR A 214 -2.63 7.34 -0.38
CA THR A 214 -3.21 6.49 -1.42
C THR A 214 -3.61 5.14 -0.85
N TYR A 215 -2.71 4.53 -0.08
CA TYR A 215 -2.93 3.24 0.57
C TYR A 215 -4.14 3.25 1.51
N PHE A 216 -4.28 4.31 2.31
CA PHE A 216 -5.44 4.52 3.17
C PHE A 216 -6.74 4.62 2.36
N GLY A 217 -6.74 5.39 1.27
CA GLY A 217 -7.87 5.48 0.35
C GLY A 217 -8.29 4.13 -0.22
N VAL A 218 -7.32 3.34 -0.69
CA VAL A 218 -7.56 1.96 -1.17
C VAL A 218 -8.14 1.08 -0.06
N CYS A 219 -7.56 1.11 1.13
CA CYS A 219 -8.02 0.30 2.26
C CYS A 219 -9.47 0.65 2.67
N LEU A 220 -9.85 1.93 2.61
CA LEU A 220 -11.24 2.37 2.84
C LEU A 220 -12.21 1.84 1.78
N VAL A 221 -11.82 1.85 0.50
CA VAL A 221 -12.63 1.25 -0.57
C VAL A 221 -12.79 -0.26 -0.35
N LEU A 222 -11.71 -0.97 -0.04
CA LEU A 222 -11.76 -2.40 0.24
C LEU A 222 -12.59 -2.73 1.49
N TYR A 223 -12.46 -1.93 2.55
CA TYR A 223 -13.32 -2.01 3.75
C TYR A 223 -14.80 -1.86 3.37
N ALA A 224 -15.13 -0.88 2.53
CA ALA A 224 -16.49 -0.64 2.08
C ALA A 224 -17.01 -1.80 1.23
N VAL A 225 -16.22 -2.31 0.28
CA VAL A 225 -16.57 -3.49 -0.54
C VAL A 225 -16.86 -4.70 0.34
N MET A 226 -15.97 -5.02 1.28
CA MET A 226 -16.13 -6.14 2.24
C MET A 226 -17.36 -5.97 3.13
N SER A 227 -17.66 -4.73 3.52
CA SER A 227 -18.85 -4.42 4.32
C SER A 227 -20.14 -4.55 3.52
N ILE A 228 -20.17 -4.05 2.28
CA ILE A 228 -21.33 -4.09 1.37
C ILE A 228 -21.64 -5.52 0.93
N LEU A 229 -20.63 -6.38 0.80
CA LEU A 229 -20.80 -7.83 0.56
C LEU A 229 -21.73 -8.51 1.58
N ARG A 230 -21.74 -8.01 2.83
CA ARG A 230 -22.65 -8.44 3.90
C ARG A 230 -23.94 -7.62 3.97
N GLY A 231 -23.91 -6.36 3.52
CA GLY A 231 -25.09 -5.51 3.44
C GLY A 231 -24.72 -4.03 3.43
N TRP A 232 -25.54 -3.22 2.75
CA TRP A 232 -25.38 -1.77 2.69
C TRP A 232 -25.57 -1.12 4.06
N SER A 233 -24.72 -0.15 4.37
CA SER A 233 -24.85 0.70 5.56
C SER A 233 -24.37 2.11 5.22
N LEU A 234 -24.85 3.12 5.95
CA LEU A 234 -24.36 4.49 5.79
C LEU A 234 -22.84 4.54 5.98
N GLY A 235 -22.31 3.85 6.98
CA GLY A 235 -20.87 3.78 7.24
C GLY A 235 -20.07 3.19 6.07
N SER A 236 -20.57 2.16 5.39
CA SER A 236 -19.89 1.60 4.22
C SER A 236 -19.94 2.54 3.01
N VAL A 237 -21.04 3.28 2.82
CA VAL A 237 -21.16 4.26 1.72
C VAL A 237 -20.24 5.46 1.97
N LEU A 238 -20.19 5.97 3.21
CA LEU A 238 -19.29 7.06 3.58
C LEU A 238 -17.82 6.64 3.45
N ALA A 239 -17.47 5.42 3.89
CA ALA A 239 -16.12 4.90 3.70
C ALA A 239 -15.75 4.74 2.22
N LEU A 240 -16.71 4.32 1.38
CA LEU A 240 -16.51 4.22 -0.06
C LEU A 240 -16.26 5.61 -0.69
N ALA A 241 -17.13 6.57 -0.39
CA ALA A 241 -17.00 7.94 -0.90
C ALA A 241 -15.70 8.60 -0.43
N ALA A 242 -15.33 8.45 0.85
CA ALA A 242 -14.07 8.95 1.39
C ALA A 242 -12.86 8.28 0.73
N GLY A 243 -12.87 6.95 0.58
CA GLY A 243 -11.78 6.21 -0.05
C GLY A 243 -11.57 6.60 -1.51
N LEU A 244 -12.66 6.75 -2.29
CA LEU A 244 -12.60 7.23 -3.67
C LEU A 244 -12.15 8.69 -3.74
N GLY A 245 -12.66 9.57 -2.87
CA GLY A 245 -12.27 10.98 -2.83
C GLY A 245 -10.79 11.19 -2.49
N ILE A 246 -10.28 10.48 -1.49
CA ILE A 246 -8.86 10.50 -1.12
C ILE A 246 -8.01 9.98 -2.28
N SER A 247 -8.41 8.85 -2.88
CA SER A 247 -7.69 8.28 -4.02
C SER A 247 -7.70 9.24 -5.22
N TYR A 248 -8.80 9.94 -5.47
CA TYR A 248 -8.93 10.93 -6.55
C TYR A 248 -7.94 12.07 -6.37
N VAL A 249 -7.90 12.64 -5.17
CA VAL A 249 -7.08 13.82 -4.85
C VAL A 249 -5.58 13.51 -4.97
N VAL A 250 -5.17 12.27 -4.72
CA VAL A 250 -3.75 11.87 -4.77
C VAL A 250 -3.37 11.26 -6.12
N ARG A 251 -4.26 10.46 -6.72
CA ARG A 251 -4.08 9.74 -8.00
C ARG A 251 -5.41 9.65 -8.75
N PRO A 252 -5.81 10.67 -9.52
CA PRO A 252 -7.12 10.74 -10.16
C PRO A 252 -7.50 9.49 -10.96
N TRP A 253 -6.56 8.91 -11.70
CA TRP A 253 -6.80 7.70 -12.50
C TRP A 253 -7.09 6.44 -11.67
N LEU A 254 -6.61 6.37 -10.42
CA LEU A 254 -6.80 5.21 -9.55
C LEU A 254 -8.27 5.02 -9.19
N VAL A 255 -9.08 6.10 -9.17
CA VAL A 255 -10.52 6.02 -8.91
C VAL A 255 -11.22 5.16 -9.94
N PHE A 256 -10.91 5.33 -11.21
CA PHE A 256 -11.50 4.53 -12.28
C PHE A 256 -11.13 3.05 -12.16
N ILE A 257 -9.90 2.76 -11.71
CA ILE A 257 -9.44 1.40 -11.40
C ILE A 257 -10.22 0.83 -10.21
N LEU A 258 -10.42 1.61 -9.15
CA LEU A 258 -11.18 1.23 -7.95
C LEU A 258 -12.69 1.07 -8.22
N CYS A 259 -13.22 1.68 -9.28
CA CYS A 259 -14.59 1.46 -9.72
C CYS A 259 -14.81 0.10 -10.38
N VAL A 260 -13.78 -0.51 -10.97
CA VAL A 260 -13.88 -1.85 -11.60
C VAL A 260 -14.33 -2.93 -10.62
N PRO A 261 -13.71 -3.14 -9.43
CA PRO A 261 -14.19 -4.12 -8.48
C PRO A 261 -15.61 -3.84 -7.98
N LEU A 262 -16.00 -2.56 -7.82
CA LEU A 262 -17.38 -2.21 -7.42
C LEU A 262 -18.39 -2.64 -8.49
N GLY A 263 -18.09 -2.36 -9.76
CA GLY A 263 -18.90 -2.79 -10.90
C GLY A 263 -18.99 -4.32 -10.97
N MET A 264 -17.86 -5.01 -10.82
CA MET A 264 -17.82 -6.46 -10.86
C MET A 264 -18.57 -7.10 -9.70
N PHE A 265 -18.43 -6.56 -8.49
CA PHE A 265 -19.22 -6.97 -7.32
C PHE A 265 -20.72 -6.88 -7.61
N TYR A 266 -21.18 -5.76 -8.18
CA TYR A 266 -22.58 -5.56 -8.51
C TYR A 266 -23.08 -6.51 -9.61
N VAL A 267 -22.27 -6.74 -10.66
CA VAL A 267 -22.55 -7.71 -11.73
C VAL A 267 -22.80 -9.11 -11.18
N MET A 268 -21.99 -9.54 -10.21
CA MET A 268 -22.11 -10.87 -9.61
C MET A 268 -23.40 -11.03 -8.78
N ARG A 269 -23.91 -9.95 -8.18
CA ARG A 269 -25.10 -9.98 -7.30
C ARG A 269 -26.42 -9.71 -8.00
N VAL A 270 -26.42 -8.93 -9.08
CA VAL A 270 -27.67 -8.54 -9.77
C VAL A 270 -28.25 -9.70 -10.57
N ARG A 271 -29.58 -9.83 -10.61
CA ARG A 271 -30.25 -10.87 -11.44
C ARG A 271 -30.53 -10.43 -12.87
N SER A 272 -30.73 -9.13 -13.10
CA SER A 272 -31.06 -8.58 -14.42
C SER A 272 -29.89 -8.70 -15.40
N THR A 273 -30.09 -9.43 -16.50
CA THR A 273 -29.11 -9.58 -17.58
C THR A 273 -28.75 -8.23 -18.20
N VAL A 274 -29.73 -7.33 -18.37
CA VAL A 274 -29.49 -5.98 -18.94
C VAL A 274 -28.51 -5.20 -18.08
N VAL A 275 -28.69 -5.21 -16.76
CA VAL A 275 -27.79 -4.51 -15.83
C VAL A 275 -26.39 -5.11 -15.85
N LYS A 276 -26.27 -6.45 -15.96
CA LYS A 276 -24.96 -7.10 -16.12
C LYS A 276 -24.27 -6.66 -17.41
N VAL A 277 -24.99 -6.65 -18.53
CA VAL A 277 -24.46 -6.23 -19.84
C VAL A 277 -23.99 -4.78 -19.78
N LEU A 278 -24.79 -3.87 -19.22
CA LEU A 278 -24.43 -2.46 -19.08
C LEU A 278 -23.20 -2.26 -18.18
N ALA A 279 -23.14 -2.97 -17.05
CA ALA A 279 -22.00 -2.85 -16.13
C ALA A 279 -20.71 -3.44 -16.73
N VAL A 280 -20.79 -4.55 -17.47
CA VAL A 280 -19.65 -5.09 -18.22
C VAL A 280 -19.24 -4.14 -19.35
N ALA A 281 -20.19 -3.55 -20.07
CA ALA A 281 -19.94 -2.56 -21.12
C ALA A 281 -19.32 -1.26 -20.59
N ALA A 282 -19.50 -0.94 -19.31
CA ALA A 282 -18.85 0.20 -18.67
C ALA A 282 -17.36 -0.04 -18.34
N LEU A 283 -16.91 -1.30 -18.26
CA LEU A 283 -15.51 -1.61 -17.89
C LEU A 283 -14.49 -1.05 -18.89
N PRO A 284 -14.64 -1.20 -20.22
CA PRO A 284 -13.74 -0.57 -21.18
C PRO A 284 -13.68 0.95 -21.05
N PHE A 285 -14.83 1.59 -20.76
CA PHE A 285 -14.89 3.04 -20.54
C PHE A 285 -14.14 3.46 -19.27
N LEU A 286 -14.28 2.73 -18.16
CA LEU A 286 -13.51 3.01 -16.95
C LEU A 286 -12.00 2.83 -17.18
N LEU A 287 -11.61 1.77 -17.88
CA LEU A 287 -10.20 1.51 -18.21
C LEU A 287 -9.62 2.57 -19.16
N SER A 288 -10.40 3.10 -20.11
CA SER A 288 -9.94 4.18 -20.99
C SER A 288 -9.75 5.48 -20.21
N MET A 289 -10.67 5.83 -19.32
CA MET A 289 -10.52 7.00 -18.43
C MET A 289 -9.31 6.87 -17.49
N ALA A 290 -9.09 5.68 -16.93
CA ALA A 290 -7.91 5.40 -16.12
C ALA A 290 -6.62 5.55 -16.93
N THR A 291 -6.60 5.05 -18.17
CA THR A 291 -5.45 5.14 -19.06
C THR A 291 -5.16 6.58 -19.45
N GLN A 292 -6.18 7.35 -19.86
CA GLN A 292 -6.03 8.76 -20.18
C GLN A 292 -5.53 9.57 -18.98
N GLY A 293 -6.10 9.36 -17.79
CA GLY A 293 -5.63 10.05 -16.59
C GLY A 293 -4.17 9.73 -16.24
N MET A 294 -3.71 8.50 -16.50
CA MET A 294 -2.30 8.14 -16.35
C MET A 294 -1.42 8.81 -17.41
N MET A 295 -1.85 8.86 -18.67
CA MET A 295 -1.11 9.51 -19.75
C MET A 295 -0.95 11.01 -19.48
N ASP A 296 -2.04 11.69 -19.10
CA ASP A 296 -2.03 13.10 -18.70
C ASP A 296 -1.04 13.36 -17.57
N PHE A 297 -0.99 12.48 -16.58
CA PHE A 297 -0.04 12.57 -15.46
C PHE A 297 1.41 12.39 -15.89
N LEU A 298 1.66 11.52 -16.87
CA LEU A 298 2.99 11.33 -17.45
C LEU A 298 3.37 12.45 -18.44
N GLY A 299 2.46 13.39 -18.72
CA GLY A 299 2.67 14.46 -19.69
C GLY A 299 2.59 13.98 -21.15
N LEU A 300 1.84 12.91 -21.41
CA LEU A 300 1.68 12.30 -22.73
C LEU A 300 0.34 12.74 -23.33
N GLY A 301 0.36 13.38 -24.49
CA GLY A 301 -0.81 13.95 -25.17
C GLY A 301 -1.62 12.94 -25.99
N SER A 302 -1.04 11.79 -26.36
CA SER A 302 -1.74 10.71 -27.07
C SER A 302 -1.13 9.32 -26.80
N THR A 303 -1.86 8.25 -27.14
CA THR A 303 -1.34 6.88 -27.09
C THR A 303 -0.21 6.64 -28.09
N GLU A 304 -0.15 7.40 -29.19
CA GLU A 304 0.95 7.40 -30.15
C GLU A 304 2.20 8.09 -29.57
N GLU A 305 2.01 9.08 -28.71
CA GLU A 305 3.07 9.63 -27.89
C GLU A 305 3.52 8.69 -26.78
N VAL A 306 2.69 7.77 -26.27
CA VAL A 306 3.18 6.68 -25.38
C VAL A 306 4.18 5.81 -26.12
N VAL A 307 3.90 5.46 -27.38
CA VAL A 307 4.79 4.70 -28.26
C VAL A 307 6.13 5.43 -28.46
N SER A 308 6.13 6.74 -28.71
CA SER A 308 7.36 7.51 -28.94
C SER A 308 8.07 7.98 -27.64
N ALA A 309 7.33 8.34 -26.61
CA ALA A 309 7.83 8.75 -25.29
C ALA A 309 8.36 7.59 -24.46
N THR A 310 8.05 6.34 -24.83
CA THR A 310 8.76 5.17 -24.31
C THR A 310 10.29 5.33 -24.49
N HIS A 311 10.77 6.04 -25.52
CA HIS A 311 12.20 6.34 -25.70
C HIS A 311 12.76 7.50 -24.83
N ALA A 312 11.90 8.40 -24.32
CA ALA A 312 12.28 9.59 -23.55
C ALA A 312 12.08 9.40 -22.03
N VAL A 313 10.94 8.83 -21.64
CA VAL A 313 10.61 8.45 -20.25
C VAL A 313 11.46 7.27 -19.79
N SER A 314 11.77 6.32 -20.69
CA SER A 314 12.69 5.22 -20.38
C SER A 314 14.07 5.72 -19.95
N ARG A 315 14.60 6.81 -20.52
CA ARG A 315 15.93 7.34 -20.14
C ARG A 315 15.96 8.02 -18.77
N SER A 316 14.84 8.53 -18.27
CA SER A 316 14.76 9.09 -16.91
C SER A 316 14.41 8.04 -15.86
N TRP A 317 13.66 6.98 -16.22
CA TRP A 317 13.18 5.94 -15.28
C TRP A 317 14.01 4.65 -15.29
N SER A 318 14.83 4.41 -16.32
CA SER A 318 15.89 3.37 -16.30
C SER A 318 17.08 3.74 -15.43
N ARG A 319 17.11 4.96 -14.86
CA ARG A 319 18.14 5.39 -13.92
C ARG A 319 17.99 4.65 -12.59
N GLY A 320 19.11 4.09 -12.11
CA GLY A 320 19.17 3.23 -10.92
C GLY A 320 19.30 1.76 -11.31
N GLY A 321 20.00 0.95 -10.50
CA GLY A 321 20.37 -0.44 -10.79
C GLY A 321 19.22 -1.46 -10.93
N SER A 322 17.99 -1.01 -11.17
CA SER A 322 16.77 -1.80 -11.35
C SER A 322 16.00 -1.47 -12.64
N GLY A 323 16.60 -0.69 -13.56
CA GLY A 323 16.06 -0.42 -14.89
C GLY A 323 15.96 -1.69 -15.74
N GLN A 324 15.04 -1.70 -16.71
CA GLN A 324 14.87 -2.78 -17.68
C GLN A 324 14.87 -2.24 -19.10
N ASP A 325 15.29 -3.06 -20.06
CA ASP A 325 15.16 -2.74 -21.49
C ASP A 325 13.67 -2.71 -21.86
N VAL A 326 13.20 -1.53 -22.24
CA VAL A 326 11.78 -1.33 -22.57
C VAL A 326 11.53 -1.79 -24.01
N PRO A 327 10.50 -2.63 -24.26
CA PRO A 327 10.16 -3.05 -25.61
C PRO A 327 9.73 -1.83 -26.44
N GLU A 328 10.13 -1.80 -27.71
CA GLU A 328 9.59 -0.84 -28.66
C GLU A 328 8.16 -1.26 -29.04
N PHE A 329 7.19 -0.38 -28.78
CA PHE A 329 5.82 -0.56 -29.24
C PHE A 329 5.65 0.25 -30.52
N LYS A 330 5.22 -0.38 -31.63
CA LYS A 330 4.99 0.32 -32.90
C LYS A 330 3.49 0.52 -33.17
N THR A 331 2.66 -0.32 -32.57
CA THR A 331 1.22 -0.34 -32.75
C THR A 331 0.49 -0.67 -31.43
N GLY A 332 -0.83 -0.40 -31.39
CA GLY A 332 -1.66 -0.82 -30.26
C GLY A 332 -1.76 -2.35 -30.09
N LEU A 333 -1.55 -3.11 -31.17
CA LEU A 333 -1.48 -4.58 -31.10
C LEU A 333 -0.25 -5.06 -30.33
N ASP A 334 0.89 -4.35 -30.44
CA ASP A 334 2.10 -4.66 -29.68
C ASP A 334 1.86 -4.48 -28.18
N MET A 335 1.06 -3.48 -27.79
CA MET A 335 0.68 -3.25 -26.40
C MET A 335 -0.20 -4.38 -25.85
N ILE A 336 -1.17 -4.86 -26.65
CA ILE A 336 -2.02 -6.00 -26.27
C ILE A 336 -1.18 -7.27 -26.14
N ALA A 337 -0.28 -7.53 -27.09
CA ALA A 337 0.62 -8.68 -27.05
C ALA A 337 1.57 -8.64 -25.84
N PHE A 338 1.96 -7.44 -25.39
CA PHE A 338 2.80 -7.25 -24.22
C PHE A 338 2.06 -7.32 -22.89
N ALA A 339 0.74 -7.04 -22.86
CA ALA A 339 -0.04 -6.94 -21.64
C ALA A 339 0.13 -8.13 -20.67
N PRO A 340 0.19 -9.41 -21.09
CA PRO A 340 0.45 -10.53 -20.18
C PRO A 340 1.81 -10.44 -19.47
N LYS A 341 2.86 -10.03 -20.19
CA LYS A 341 4.23 -9.87 -19.65
C LYS A 341 4.30 -8.67 -18.71
N GLY A 342 3.69 -7.55 -19.10
CA GLY A 342 3.57 -6.36 -18.26
C GLY A 342 2.80 -6.64 -16.97
N LEU A 343 1.67 -7.33 -17.07
CA LEU A 343 0.83 -7.74 -15.95
C LEU A 343 1.62 -8.63 -14.97
N PHE A 344 2.28 -9.68 -15.46
CA PHE A 344 3.11 -10.53 -14.61
C PHE A 344 4.22 -9.73 -13.92
N THR A 345 4.84 -8.80 -14.63
CA THR A 345 5.91 -7.95 -14.07
C THR A 345 5.38 -7.04 -12.97
N ALA A 346 4.26 -6.36 -13.19
CA ALA A 346 3.65 -5.49 -12.19
C ALA A 346 3.18 -6.24 -10.94
N LEU A 347 2.69 -7.47 -11.09
CA LEU A 347 2.16 -8.26 -9.98
C LEU A 347 3.23 -9.04 -9.22
N PHE A 348 4.15 -9.73 -9.92
CA PHE A 348 5.01 -10.75 -9.31
C PHE A 348 6.52 -10.53 -9.52
N ARG A 349 6.95 -9.49 -10.22
CA ARG A 349 8.37 -9.11 -10.27
C ARG A 349 8.64 -7.94 -9.30
N PRO A 350 9.90 -7.77 -8.83
CA PRO A 350 11.06 -8.66 -9.04
C PRO A 350 10.88 -10.02 -8.35
N LEU A 351 11.49 -11.06 -8.91
CA LEU A 351 11.76 -12.35 -8.27
C LEU A 351 13.16 -12.33 -7.62
N PRO A 352 13.49 -13.29 -6.73
CA PRO A 352 14.81 -13.33 -6.10
C PRO A 352 15.93 -13.35 -7.14
N GLY A 353 16.89 -12.43 -7.00
CA GLY A 353 18.03 -12.27 -7.90
C GLY A 353 17.83 -11.28 -9.05
N GLU A 354 16.63 -10.75 -9.29
CA GLU A 354 16.41 -9.75 -10.35
C GLU A 354 16.89 -8.34 -9.97
N ILE A 355 16.89 -8.01 -8.67
CA ILE A 355 17.48 -6.78 -8.14
C ILE A 355 18.56 -7.19 -7.14
N LEU A 356 19.82 -6.92 -7.47
CA LEU A 356 21.00 -7.38 -6.74
C LEU A 356 21.36 -6.43 -5.59
N ASN A 357 20.40 -6.13 -4.72
CA ASN A 357 20.63 -5.43 -3.45
C ASN A 357 19.72 -5.98 -2.35
N PRO A 358 19.97 -5.67 -1.05
CA PRO A 358 19.20 -6.23 0.05
C PRO A 358 17.68 -5.94 -0.03
N PHE A 359 17.29 -4.74 -0.44
CA PHE A 359 15.88 -4.36 -0.61
C PHE A 359 15.21 -5.16 -1.74
N GLY A 360 15.95 -5.36 -2.83
CA GLY A 360 15.56 -6.17 -3.97
C GLY A 360 15.35 -7.64 -3.62
N LEU A 361 16.21 -8.21 -2.76
CA LEU A 361 16.05 -9.58 -2.28
C LEU A 361 14.79 -9.74 -1.42
N ILE A 362 14.54 -8.82 -0.48
CA ILE A 362 13.33 -8.84 0.36
C ILE A 362 12.07 -8.76 -0.51
N ALA A 363 12.04 -7.81 -1.47
CA ALA A 363 10.94 -7.67 -2.41
C ALA A 363 10.79 -8.92 -3.31
N GLY A 364 11.89 -9.52 -3.74
CA GLY A 364 11.92 -10.75 -4.52
C GLY A 364 11.29 -11.93 -3.78
N LEU A 365 11.65 -12.12 -2.52
CA LEU A 365 11.11 -13.17 -1.66
C LEU A 365 9.61 -12.97 -1.38
N GLU A 366 9.19 -11.73 -1.10
CA GLU A 366 7.77 -11.39 -0.93
C GLU A 366 6.95 -11.75 -2.18
N ASN A 367 7.43 -11.35 -3.35
CA ASN A 367 6.72 -11.60 -4.60
C ASN A 367 6.68 -13.08 -4.97
N LEU A 368 7.77 -13.81 -4.74
CA LEU A 368 7.80 -15.26 -4.93
C LEU A 368 6.79 -15.94 -4.00
N LEU A 369 6.74 -15.56 -2.73
CA LEU A 369 5.77 -16.11 -1.77
C LEU A 369 4.33 -15.84 -2.24
N LEU A 370 4.02 -14.60 -2.63
CA LEU A 370 2.70 -14.26 -3.17
C LEU A 370 2.37 -15.07 -4.42
N LEU A 371 3.30 -15.19 -5.37
CA LEU A 371 3.12 -16.02 -6.57
C LEU A 371 2.78 -17.47 -6.21
N LEU A 372 3.54 -18.07 -5.30
CA LEU A 372 3.33 -19.45 -4.85
C LEU A 372 1.97 -19.62 -4.16
N LEU A 373 1.53 -18.66 -3.35
CA LEU A 373 0.21 -18.68 -2.70
C LEU A 373 -0.93 -18.57 -3.72
N PHE A 374 -0.79 -17.71 -4.73
CA PHE A 374 -1.76 -17.62 -5.83
C PHE A 374 -1.82 -18.93 -6.63
N VAL A 375 -0.67 -19.48 -7.02
CA VAL A 375 -0.60 -20.76 -7.74
C VAL A 375 -1.21 -21.90 -6.93
N ARG A 376 -0.87 -22.01 -5.64
CA ARG A 376 -1.48 -23.01 -4.73
C ARG A 376 -2.99 -22.81 -4.63
N GLY A 377 -3.44 -21.59 -4.35
CA GLY A 377 -4.85 -21.25 -4.17
C GLY A 377 -5.69 -21.61 -5.40
N PHE A 378 -5.24 -21.25 -6.60
CA PHE A 378 -5.93 -21.63 -7.84
C PHE A 378 -5.90 -23.13 -8.14
N ARG A 379 -4.80 -23.82 -7.83
CA ARG A 379 -4.68 -25.28 -8.03
C ARG A 379 -5.59 -26.07 -7.09
N VAL A 380 -5.65 -25.69 -5.81
CA VAL A 380 -6.43 -26.41 -4.79
C VAL A 380 -7.93 -26.21 -4.99
N ASN A 381 -8.37 -24.98 -5.24
CA ASN A 381 -9.81 -24.68 -5.38
C ASN A 381 -10.34 -24.97 -6.80
N GLY A 382 -9.47 -24.91 -7.81
CA GLY A 382 -9.85 -24.95 -9.22
C GLY A 382 -10.44 -23.64 -9.72
N LEU A 383 -10.19 -23.30 -10.98
CA LEU A 383 -10.61 -22.02 -11.57
C LEU A 383 -12.12 -21.80 -11.47
N LYS A 384 -12.93 -22.84 -11.73
CA LYS A 384 -14.39 -22.74 -11.69
C LYS A 384 -14.91 -22.27 -10.33
N ALA A 385 -14.36 -22.78 -9.22
CA ALA A 385 -14.78 -22.37 -7.88
C ALA A 385 -14.41 -20.90 -7.61
N VAL A 386 -13.20 -20.49 -7.99
CA VAL A 386 -12.74 -19.11 -7.80
C VAL A 386 -13.60 -18.12 -8.59
N PHE A 387 -13.86 -18.40 -9.88
CA PHE A 387 -14.69 -17.54 -10.72
C PHE A 387 -16.19 -17.58 -10.41
N SER A 388 -16.64 -18.53 -9.58
CA SER A 388 -18.02 -18.53 -9.07
C SER A 388 -18.17 -17.70 -7.79
N ASN A 389 -17.08 -17.36 -7.12
CA ASN A 389 -17.11 -16.67 -5.84
C ASN A 389 -17.08 -15.13 -6.02
N THR A 390 -18.11 -14.45 -5.49
CA THR A 390 -18.25 -12.99 -5.63
C THR A 390 -17.03 -12.23 -5.08
N PHE A 391 -16.52 -12.59 -3.90
CA PHE A 391 -15.38 -11.91 -3.29
C PHE A 391 -14.12 -12.10 -4.13
N ALA A 392 -13.83 -13.34 -4.55
CA ALA A 392 -12.64 -13.65 -5.32
C ALA A 392 -12.63 -12.95 -6.68
N VAL A 393 -13.75 -12.96 -7.41
CA VAL A 393 -13.89 -12.26 -8.70
C VAL A 393 -13.75 -10.74 -8.52
N THR A 394 -14.32 -10.17 -7.45
CA THR A 394 -14.20 -8.75 -7.14
C THR A 394 -12.73 -8.37 -6.92
N MET A 395 -12.02 -9.07 -6.03
CA MET A 395 -10.59 -8.80 -5.77
C MET A 395 -9.73 -9.02 -7.03
N LEU A 396 -9.99 -10.11 -7.77
CA LEU A 396 -9.24 -10.42 -8.98
C LEU A 396 -9.43 -9.36 -10.06
N SER A 397 -10.64 -8.84 -10.25
CA SER A 397 -10.90 -7.76 -11.20
C SER A 397 -10.14 -6.48 -10.87
N PHE A 398 -9.99 -6.15 -9.58
CA PHE A 398 -9.18 -5.00 -9.15
C PHE A 398 -7.70 -5.20 -9.49
N ILE A 399 -7.16 -6.36 -9.12
CA ILE A 399 -5.76 -6.73 -9.35
C ILE A 399 -5.45 -6.70 -10.85
N LEU A 400 -6.32 -7.26 -11.68
CA LEU A 400 -6.15 -7.30 -13.13
C LEU A 400 -6.29 -5.90 -13.76
N ALA A 401 -7.31 -5.12 -13.40
CA ALA A 401 -7.50 -3.77 -13.92
C ALA A 401 -6.30 -2.87 -13.64
N TRP A 402 -5.80 -2.91 -12.41
CA TRP A 402 -4.60 -2.16 -12.04
C TRP A 402 -3.37 -2.66 -12.81
N GLY A 403 -3.17 -3.99 -12.85
CA GLY A 403 -1.99 -4.58 -13.48
C GLY A 403 -1.93 -4.39 -14.99
N LEU A 404 -3.08 -4.27 -15.68
CA LEU A 404 -3.12 -3.93 -17.10
C LEU A 404 -2.62 -2.51 -17.37
N ILE A 405 -2.90 -1.56 -16.48
CA ILE A 405 -2.48 -0.15 -16.64
C ILE A 405 -1.04 0.03 -16.15
N TYR A 406 -0.75 -0.45 -14.93
CA TYR A 406 0.57 -0.32 -14.32
C TYR A 406 1.60 -1.29 -14.90
N GLY A 407 1.21 -2.29 -15.69
CA GLY A 407 2.09 -3.22 -16.37
C GLY A 407 3.12 -2.53 -17.27
N PHE A 408 2.72 -1.49 -17.99
CA PHE A 408 3.59 -0.73 -18.88
C PHE A 408 4.60 0.13 -18.12
N VAL A 409 4.17 0.74 -17.01
CA VAL A 409 4.99 1.63 -16.20
C VAL A 409 5.96 0.83 -15.33
N SER A 410 5.47 -0.21 -14.66
CA SER A 410 6.22 -1.04 -13.71
C SER A 410 7.30 -1.87 -14.40
N TYR A 411 7.11 -2.20 -15.68
CA TYR A 411 8.10 -2.96 -16.44
C TYR A 411 9.43 -2.20 -16.60
N GLN A 412 9.40 -0.87 -16.67
CA GLN A 412 10.59 -0.06 -16.95
C GLN A 412 11.57 -0.02 -15.77
N ASN A 413 11.05 -0.15 -14.53
CA ASN A 413 11.86 -0.11 -13.32
C ASN A 413 11.24 -0.99 -12.22
N LEU A 414 11.92 -2.09 -11.89
CA LEU A 414 11.42 -3.05 -10.91
C LEU A 414 11.39 -2.49 -9.48
N GLY A 415 12.23 -1.52 -9.15
CA GLY A 415 12.19 -0.82 -7.86
C GLY A 415 10.93 0.03 -7.71
N ALA A 416 10.57 0.78 -8.76
CA ALA A 416 9.33 1.55 -8.81
C ALA A 416 8.09 0.63 -8.81
N ALA A 417 8.16 -0.52 -9.49
CA ALA A 417 7.10 -1.53 -9.50
C ALA A 417 6.73 -1.99 -8.08
N VAL A 418 7.72 -2.28 -7.23
CA VAL A 418 7.50 -2.67 -5.83
C VAL A 418 6.73 -1.59 -5.07
N ARG A 419 7.11 -0.31 -5.23
CA ARG A 419 6.42 0.82 -4.58
C ARG A 419 5.00 0.99 -5.10
N PHE A 420 4.78 0.98 -6.42
CA PHE A 420 3.44 1.18 -6.98
C PHE A 420 2.47 0.06 -6.59
N LYS A 421 2.97 -1.17 -6.44
CA LYS A 421 2.20 -2.34 -6.00
C LYS A 421 1.47 -2.13 -4.68
N LEU A 422 1.94 -1.20 -3.83
CA LEU A 422 1.25 -0.81 -2.59
C LEU A 422 -0.24 -0.53 -2.80
N GLN A 423 -0.62 0.00 -3.97
CA GLN A 423 -2.01 0.32 -4.33
C GLN A 423 -2.94 -0.89 -4.46
N ILE A 424 -2.40 -2.08 -4.70
CA ILE A 424 -3.19 -3.32 -4.89
C ILE A 424 -2.79 -4.45 -3.96
N LEU A 425 -1.66 -4.30 -3.27
CA LEU A 425 -1.09 -5.35 -2.44
C LEU A 425 -2.05 -5.81 -1.32
N PRO A 426 -2.88 -4.95 -0.69
CA PRO A 426 -3.91 -5.42 0.26
C PRO A 426 -4.91 -6.37 -0.36
N ALA A 427 -5.35 -6.11 -1.60
CA ALA A 427 -6.27 -6.98 -2.31
C ALA A 427 -5.59 -8.30 -2.71
N MET A 428 -4.32 -8.25 -3.13
CA MET A 428 -3.53 -9.45 -3.41
C MET A 428 -3.39 -10.33 -2.16
N VAL A 429 -3.00 -9.74 -1.03
CA VAL A 429 -2.82 -10.46 0.24
C VAL A 429 -4.17 -11.01 0.73
N ALA A 430 -5.24 -10.21 0.69
CA ALA A 430 -6.57 -10.65 1.12
C ALA A 430 -7.08 -11.82 0.26
N LEU A 431 -6.91 -11.75 -1.07
CA LEU A 431 -7.29 -12.83 -1.97
C LEU A 431 -6.42 -14.07 -1.77
N ALA A 432 -5.10 -13.92 -1.64
CA ALA A 432 -4.19 -15.02 -1.38
C ALA A 432 -4.55 -15.76 -0.08
N LEU A 433 -4.82 -15.03 1.00
CA LEU A 433 -5.27 -15.61 2.27
C LEU A 433 -6.60 -16.33 2.09
N TYR A 434 -7.57 -15.72 1.42
CA TYR A 434 -8.90 -16.30 1.19
C TYR A 434 -8.82 -17.62 0.41
N LEU A 435 -8.05 -17.67 -0.67
CA LEU A 435 -7.89 -18.87 -1.49
C LEU A 435 -7.15 -20.01 -0.78
N ASN A 436 -6.33 -19.68 0.22
CA ASN A 436 -5.54 -20.64 0.97
C ASN A 436 -6.11 -20.92 2.36
N TRP A 437 -7.30 -20.38 2.65
CA TRP A 437 -7.96 -20.57 3.93
C TRP A 437 -8.60 -21.97 3.97
N GLU A 438 -8.19 -22.79 4.92
CA GLU A 438 -8.86 -24.06 5.20
C GLU A 438 -10.11 -23.76 6.05
N GLU A 439 -11.30 -24.01 5.50
CA GLU A 439 -12.52 -23.98 6.31
C GLU A 439 -12.50 -25.15 7.30
N ASP A 440 -12.72 -24.86 8.58
CA ASP A 440 -12.98 -25.89 9.57
C ASP A 440 -14.32 -26.57 9.21
N PRO A 441 -14.34 -27.87 8.87
CA PRO A 441 -15.54 -28.57 8.43
C PRO A 441 -16.67 -28.57 9.49
N HIS A 442 -16.38 -28.18 10.73
CA HIS A 442 -17.36 -28.07 11.81
C HIS A 442 -18.04 -26.69 11.91
N VAL A 443 -17.57 -25.68 11.18
CA VAL A 443 -18.17 -24.34 11.14
C VAL A 443 -18.88 -24.17 9.79
N ARG A 444 -20.05 -24.81 9.64
CA ARG A 444 -20.97 -24.46 8.55
C ARG A 444 -21.43 -23.02 8.76
N HIS A 445 -20.86 -22.08 8.01
CA HIS A 445 -21.42 -20.74 7.90
C HIS A 445 -22.18 -20.58 6.59
N ASN A 446 -23.43 -20.14 6.75
CA ASN A 446 -24.26 -19.50 5.73
C ASN A 446 -23.57 -18.18 5.28
N GLY A 447 -22.45 -18.28 4.56
CA GLY A 447 -21.94 -17.18 3.76
C GLY A 447 -22.88 -16.97 2.56
N PRO A 448 -23.17 -15.74 2.14
CA PRO A 448 -23.99 -15.51 0.96
C PRO A 448 -23.18 -15.97 -0.27
N GLY A 449 -23.64 -17.06 -0.88
CA GLY A 449 -23.21 -17.50 -2.21
C GLY A 449 -23.43 -16.46 -3.29
#